data_AF-A0A099G0T8-F1
#
_entry.id   AF-A0A099G0T8-F1
#
_cell.length_a   1.000
_cell.length_b   1.000
_cell.length_c   1.000
_cell.angle_alpha   90.00
_cell.angle_beta   90.00
_cell.angle_gamma   90.00
#
_symmetry.space_group_name_H-M   'P 1'
#
loop_
_entity.id
_entity.type
_entity.pdbx_description
1 polymer ?
#
loop_
_entity_poly.entity_id
_entity_poly.type
_entity_poly.pdbx_seq_one_letter_code
_entity_poly.pdbx_strand_id
1 'polypeptide(L)'
;MLKHRGFPGRLPSSDLQFVIRRANNKGATKLIARERFRDRSPLDRRADTAFLAALIEHFGDEPFERGNLDAGRLSWLLGREVVAVGKLDPTSYEQLLRVDLKKAEASFPELFAPDTPPDFGWDDDDFDDEDDA
;
A
#
# COMPACT_ATOMS: atom_id res chain seq x y z
N MET A 1 0.33 -16.16 -6.31
CA MET A 1 0.27 -14.89 -5.56
C MET A 1 1.66 -14.59 -5.02
N LEU A 2 2.33 -13.62 -5.63
CA LEU A 2 3.63 -13.11 -5.17
C LEU A 2 3.55 -12.63 -3.72
N LYS A 3 4.66 -12.79 -2.98
CA LYS A 3 4.82 -12.29 -1.60
C LYS A 3 5.87 -11.19 -1.61
N HIS A 4 5.44 -9.95 -1.39
CA HIS A 4 6.32 -8.80 -1.25
C HIS A 4 7.06 -8.88 0.09
N ARG A 5 8.32 -9.32 0.06
CA ARG A 5 9.19 -9.39 1.25
C ARG A 5 9.66 -7.99 1.61
N GLY A 6 9.68 -7.65 2.90
CA GLY A 6 10.01 -6.29 3.36
C GLY A 6 8.85 -5.30 3.27
N PHE A 7 7.71 -5.69 2.69
CA PHE A 7 6.51 -4.83 2.72
C PHE A 7 5.82 -4.92 4.10
N PRO A 8 5.48 -3.79 4.75
CA PRO A 8 4.83 -3.80 6.06
C PRO A 8 3.55 -4.64 6.07
N GLY A 9 3.41 -5.50 7.08
CA GLY A 9 2.29 -6.44 7.14
C GLY A 9 0.94 -5.80 7.50
N ARG A 10 0.99 -4.71 8.29
CA ARG A 10 -0.16 -4.00 8.85
C ARG A 10 0.24 -2.59 9.27
N LEU A 11 -0.74 -1.73 9.53
CA LEU A 11 -0.52 -0.47 10.25
C LEU A 11 -0.21 -0.78 11.74
N PRO A 12 0.95 -0.34 12.28
CA PRO A 12 1.33 -0.53 13.67
C PRO A 12 0.28 -0.01 14.64
N SER A 13 0.20 -0.64 15.82
CA SER A 13 -0.82 -0.35 16.84
C SER A 13 -2.28 -0.48 16.35
N SER A 14 -2.54 -1.21 15.27
CA SER A 14 -3.88 -1.50 14.76
C SER A 14 -4.01 -2.92 14.17
N ASP A 15 -5.25 -3.34 13.92
CA ASP A 15 -5.56 -4.60 13.23
C ASP A 15 -5.62 -4.46 11.69
N LEU A 16 -5.40 -3.24 11.16
CA LEU A 16 -5.53 -2.96 9.73
C LEU A 16 -4.38 -3.58 8.95
N GLN A 17 -4.66 -4.70 8.29
CA GLN A 17 -3.69 -5.45 7.49
C GLN A 17 -3.44 -4.77 6.15
N PHE A 18 -2.19 -4.84 5.70
CA PHE A 18 -1.78 -4.35 4.39
C PHE A 18 -1.49 -5.49 3.41
N VAL A 19 -1.28 -6.70 3.93
CA VAL A 19 -1.05 -7.89 3.11
C VAL A 19 -1.93 -9.06 3.54
N ILE A 20 -2.23 -9.94 2.58
CA ILE A 20 -2.95 -11.19 2.82
C ILE A 20 -1.98 -12.37 2.98
N ARG A 21 -2.26 -13.19 4.00
CA ARG A 21 -1.43 -14.35 4.35
C ARG A 21 -1.62 -15.52 3.39
N ARG A 22 -2.82 -15.71 2.83
CA ARG A 22 -3.15 -16.84 1.95
C ARG A 22 -3.82 -16.35 0.68
N ALA A 23 -3.54 -17.02 -0.44
CA ALA A 23 -4.29 -16.80 -1.67
C ALA A 23 -5.69 -17.40 -1.54
N ASN A 24 -6.65 -16.83 -2.26
CA ASN A 24 -8.00 -17.37 -2.35
C ASN A 24 -8.09 -18.28 -3.59
N ASN A 25 -8.63 -19.49 -3.39
CA ASN A 25 -8.79 -20.49 -4.45
C ASN A 25 -9.69 -20.03 -5.60
N LYS A 26 -10.54 -19.01 -5.37
CA LYS A 26 -11.43 -18.42 -6.38
C LYS A 26 -10.81 -17.21 -7.10
N GLY A 27 -9.52 -16.95 -6.91
CA GLY A 27 -8.85 -15.76 -7.42
C GLY A 27 -8.86 -14.61 -6.42
N ALA A 28 -8.14 -13.54 -6.75
CA ALA A 28 -7.93 -12.42 -5.84
C ALA A 28 -9.24 -11.64 -5.62
N THR A 29 -9.41 -11.10 -4.42
CA THR A 29 -10.57 -10.23 -4.10
C THR A 29 -10.67 -9.11 -5.13
N LYS A 30 -11.85 -8.90 -5.72
CA LYS A 30 -12.03 -7.94 -6.81
C LYS A 30 -11.60 -6.54 -6.37
N LEU A 31 -10.69 -5.93 -7.13
CA LEU A 31 -10.35 -4.52 -6.99
C LEU A 31 -11.48 -3.64 -7.54
N ILE A 32 -11.90 -2.66 -6.75
CA ILE A 32 -12.97 -1.72 -7.11
C ILE A 32 -12.48 -0.33 -6.75
N ALA A 33 -12.44 0.59 -7.70
CA ALA A 33 -12.12 1.99 -7.40
C ALA A 33 -13.20 2.59 -6.49
N ARG A 34 -12.80 3.14 -5.35
CA ARG A 34 -13.72 3.71 -4.35
C ARG A 34 -13.66 5.22 -4.32
N GLU A 35 -14.81 5.84 -4.08
CA GLU A 35 -14.92 7.28 -3.88
C GLU A 35 -14.60 7.65 -2.43
N ARG A 36 -13.68 8.60 -2.23
CA ARG A 36 -13.26 9.06 -0.89
C ARG A 36 -14.16 10.22 -0.42
N PHE A 37 -15.16 9.91 0.39
CA PHE A 37 -16.02 10.90 1.05
C PHE A 37 -15.38 11.46 2.33
N ARG A 38 -15.83 12.66 2.74
CA ARG A 38 -15.25 13.42 3.87
C ARG A 38 -15.45 12.75 5.23
N ASP A 39 -16.50 11.97 5.37
CA ASP A 39 -16.96 11.30 6.60
C ASP A 39 -16.18 10.03 6.95
N ARG A 40 -15.13 9.69 6.17
CA ARG A 40 -14.30 8.53 6.50
C ARG A 40 -13.60 8.67 7.85
N SER A 41 -13.63 7.56 8.58
CA SER A 41 -13.02 7.45 9.91
C SER A 41 -11.54 7.88 9.87
N PRO A 42 -11.06 8.65 10.86
CA PRO A 42 -9.67 9.09 10.93
C PRO A 42 -8.66 7.94 10.87
N LEU A 43 -8.95 6.81 11.53
CA LEU A 43 -8.08 5.62 11.52
C LEU A 43 -7.94 5.04 10.11
N ASP A 44 -9.04 5.02 9.38
CA ASP A 44 -9.14 4.46 8.04
C ASP A 44 -8.39 5.34 7.04
N ARG A 45 -8.49 6.67 7.19
CA ARG A 45 -7.70 7.64 6.42
C ARG A 45 -6.21 7.49 6.73
N ARG A 46 -5.84 7.37 8.02
CA ARG A 46 -4.44 7.12 8.42
C ARG A 46 -3.90 5.85 7.76
N ALA A 47 -4.69 4.78 7.73
CA ALA A 47 -4.28 3.53 7.10
C ALA A 47 -4.07 3.64 5.59
N ASP A 48 -4.84 4.46 4.88
CA ASP A 48 -4.63 4.65 3.45
C ASP A 48 -3.41 5.52 3.15
N THR A 49 -3.19 6.58 3.94
CA THR A 49 -1.96 7.39 3.87
C THR A 49 -0.74 6.51 4.13
N ALA A 50 -0.80 5.72 5.20
CA ALA A 50 0.23 4.76 5.60
C ALA A 50 0.49 3.72 4.50
N PHE A 51 -0.57 3.10 3.97
CA PHE A 51 -0.43 2.09 2.91
C PHE A 51 0.18 2.69 1.63
N LEU A 52 -0.18 3.92 1.26
CA LEU A 52 0.44 4.61 0.12
C LEU A 52 1.92 4.92 0.38
N ALA A 53 2.27 5.34 1.59
CA ALA A 53 3.67 5.56 1.97
C ALA A 53 4.51 4.29 1.78
N ALA A 54 4.03 3.15 2.30
CA ALA A 54 4.67 1.86 2.12
C ALA A 54 4.79 1.44 0.64
N LEU A 55 3.81 1.76 -0.21
CA LEU A 55 3.91 1.51 -1.65
C LEU A 55 5.01 2.36 -2.30
N ILE A 56 5.10 3.64 -1.95
CA ILE A 56 6.11 4.56 -2.49
C ILE A 56 7.50 4.13 -2.05
N GLU A 57 7.68 3.83 -0.78
CA GLU A 57 8.97 3.42 -0.23
C GLU A 57 9.44 2.09 -0.84
N HIS A 58 8.53 1.13 -0.98
CA HIS A 58 8.89 -0.21 -1.42
C HIS A 58 9.02 -0.36 -2.96
N PHE A 59 8.22 0.40 -3.73
CA PHE A 59 8.17 0.25 -5.20
C PHE A 59 8.49 1.54 -5.97
N GLY A 60 8.45 2.70 -5.33
CA GLY A 60 8.58 3.99 -6.02
C GLY A 60 7.51 4.18 -7.10
N ASP A 61 7.92 4.62 -8.29
CA ASP A 61 7.09 4.71 -9.49
C ASP A 61 7.26 3.52 -10.45
N GLU A 62 7.96 2.46 -10.04
CA GLU A 62 8.16 1.27 -10.87
C GLU A 62 6.90 0.38 -10.89
N PRO A 63 6.61 -0.32 -12.01
CA PRO A 63 5.56 -1.32 -12.05
C PRO A 63 5.81 -2.48 -11.08
N PHE A 64 4.78 -2.88 -10.33
CA PHE A 64 4.83 -4.02 -9.43
C PHE A 64 3.60 -4.92 -9.57
N GLU A 65 3.76 -6.22 -9.31
CA GLU A 65 2.62 -7.14 -9.25
C GLU A 65 1.77 -6.86 -8.00
N ARG A 66 0.45 -6.90 -8.15
CA ARG A 66 -0.48 -6.82 -7.03
C ARG A 66 -0.11 -7.80 -5.90
N GLY A 67 0.23 -9.05 -6.23
CA GLY A 67 0.74 -10.04 -5.28
C GLY A 67 -0.16 -10.20 -4.05
N ASN A 68 0.43 -10.13 -2.86
CA ASN A 68 -0.24 -10.28 -1.58
C ASN A 68 -0.78 -8.99 -0.98
N LEU A 69 -0.80 -7.87 -1.71
CA LEU A 69 -1.32 -6.61 -1.19
C LEU A 69 -2.83 -6.69 -0.91
N ASP A 70 -3.26 -6.03 0.17
CA ASP A 70 -4.65 -6.03 0.59
C ASP A 70 -5.54 -5.32 -0.44
N ALA A 71 -6.56 -6.03 -0.92
CA ALA A 71 -7.48 -5.50 -1.91
C ALA A 71 -8.33 -4.36 -1.35
N GLY A 72 -8.64 -4.39 -0.05
CA GLY A 72 -9.43 -3.38 0.62
C GLY A 72 -8.73 -2.03 0.64
N ARG A 73 -7.44 -2.00 0.97
CA ARG A 73 -6.59 -0.79 0.92
C ARG A 73 -6.31 -0.35 -0.52
N LEU A 74 -5.89 -1.27 -1.40
CA LEU A 74 -5.66 -0.95 -2.83
C LEU A 74 -6.87 -0.31 -3.51
N SER A 75 -8.08 -0.77 -3.19
CA SER A 75 -9.33 -0.24 -3.75
C SER A 75 -9.57 1.24 -3.45
N TRP A 76 -9.02 1.78 -2.36
CA TRP A 76 -9.16 3.20 -2.02
C TRP A 76 -8.21 4.12 -2.80
N LEU A 77 -7.11 3.59 -3.30
CA LEU A 77 -6.07 4.32 -4.06
C LEU A 77 -6.18 4.07 -5.57
N LEU A 78 -6.88 3.00 -5.97
CA LEU A 78 -6.99 2.57 -7.35
C LEU A 78 -7.68 3.61 -8.24
N GLY A 79 -7.08 3.87 -9.41
CA GLY A 79 -7.56 4.81 -10.40
C GLY A 79 -7.19 6.27 -10.10
N ARG A 80 -6.44 6.51 -9.01
CA ARG A 80 -5.96 7.83 -8.62
C ARG A 80 -4.45 7.79 -8.39
N GLU A 81 -4.03 7.35 -7.21
CA GLU A 81 -2.62 7.28 -6.81
C GLU A 81 -1.98 5.96 -7.23
N VAL A 82 -2.78 4.90 -7.34
CA VAL A 82 -2.35 3.60 -7.88
C VAL A 82 -3.09 3.35 -9.18
N VAL A 83 -2.35 3.11 -10.26
CA VAL A 83 -2.90 2.89 -11.61
C VAL A 83 -2.52 1.50 -12.12
N ALA A 84 -3.41 0.92 -12.93
CA ALA A 84 -3.11 -0.33 -13.61
C ALA A 84 -2.12 -0.09 -14.75
N VAL A 85 -1.14 -0.99 -14.90
CA VAL A 85 -0.30 -1.04 -16.09
C VAL A 85 -1.03 -1.90 -17.12
N GLY A 86 -1.47 -1.27 -18.21
CA GLY A 86 -2.30 -1.92 -19.23
C GLY A 86 -3.77 -2.05 -18.83
N LYS A 87 -4.45 -3.09 -19.33
CA LYS A 87 -5.87 -3.34 -19.04
C LYS A 87 -6.01 -3.94 -17.63
N LEU A 88 -6.82 -3.30 -16.78
CA LEU A 88 -7.10 -3.78 -15.42
C LEU A 88 -7.85 -5.12 -15.44
N ASP A 89 -7.22 -6.16 -14.92
CA ASP A 89 -7.84 -7.37 -14.39
C ASP A 89 -8.01 -7.23 -12.86
N PRO A 90 -9.23 -6.95 -12.38
CA PRO A 90 -9.47 -6.67 -10.96
C PRO A 90 -9.34 -7.92 -10.06
N THR A 91 -9.26 -9.12 -10.64
CA THR A 91 -9.26 -10.40 -9.93
C THR A 91 -7.96 -11.20 -10.08
N SER A 92 -7.00 -10.67 -10.85
CA SER A 92 -5.67 -11.28 -10.99
C SER A 92 -4.75 -10.88 -9.83
N TYR A 93 -3.94 -11.84 -9.39
CA TYR A 93 -2.81 -11.61 -8.47
C TYR A 93 -1.57 -11.06 -9.20
N GLU A 94 -1.49 -11.29 -10.50
CA GLU A 94 -0.38 -10.89 -11.38
C GLU A 94 -0.65 -9.53 -12.05
N GLN A 95 -1.78 -8.89 -11.73
CA GLN A 95 -2.10 -7.55 -12.23
C GLN A 95 -0.96 -6.59 -11.87
N LEU A 96 -0.32 -6.03 -12.88
CA LEU A 96 0.69 -5.00 -12.69
C LEU A 96 0.03 -3.67 -12.34
N LEU A 97 0.52 -3.06 -11.27
CA LEU A 97 0.11 -1.77 -10.75
C LEU A 97 1.33 -0.85 -10.69
N ARG A 98 1.10 0.44 -10.60
CA ARG A 98 2.15 1.45 -10.48
C ARG A 98 1.63 2.62 -9.65
N VAL A 99 2.50 3.21 -8.82
CA VAL A 99 2.17 4.46 -8.14
C VAL A 99 2.33 5.63 -9.12
N ASP A 100 1.31 6.46 -9.24
CA ASP A 100 1.43 7.77 -9.88
C ASP A 100 1.90 8.78 -8.82
N LEU A 101 3.22 8.99 -8.74
CA LEU A 101 3.82 9.87 -7.73
C LEU A 101 3.26 11.30 -7.79
N LYS A 102 2.93 11.81 -8.99
CA LYS A 102 2.35 13.16 -9.12
C LYS A 102 0.96 13.23 -8.50
N LYS A 103 0.14 12.18 -8.66
CA LYS A 103 -1.18 12.10 -8.03
C LYS A 103 -1.09 11.82 -6.54
N ALA A 104 -0.11 11.03 -6.12
CA ALA A 104 0.18 10.78 -4.71
C ALA A 104 0.55 12.08 -4.00
N GLU A 105 1.50 12.85 -4.54
CA GLU A 105 1.95 14.14 -3.98
C GLU A 105 0.79 15.15 -3.90
N ALA A 106 -0.03 15.25 -4.94
CA ALA A 106 -1.18 16.15 -4.93
C ALA A 106 -2.28 15.74 -3.92
N SER A 107 -2.42 14.45 -3.62
CA SER A 107 -3.52 13.92 -2.78
C SER A 107 -3.11 13.68 -1.32
N PHE A 108 -1.82 13.49 -1.08
CA PHE A 108 -1.21 13.20 0.22
C PHE A 108 0.11 13.97 0.34
N PRO A 109 0.06 15.32 0.31
CA PRO A 109 1.26 16.15 0.35
C PRO A 109 2.11 15.92 1.61
N GLU A 110 1.50 15.45 2.70
CA GLU A 110 2.21 15.10 3.93
C GLU A 110 3.28 14.02 3.74
N LEU A 111 3.13 13.12 2.77
CA LEU A 111 4.11 12.05 2.49
C LEU A 111 5.39 12.56 1.82
N PHE A 112 5.36 13.77 1.27
CA PHE A 112 6.45 14.35 0.49
C PHE A 112 7.05 15.59 1.15
N ALA A 113 6.58 15.94 2.36
CA ALA A 113 7.11 17.06 3.12
C ALA A 113 8.51 16.72 3.66
N PRO A 114 9.58 17.44 3.27
CA PRO A 114 10.96 17.08 3.60
C PRO A 114 11.28 17.17 5.10
N ASP A 115 10.55 18.00 5.84
CA ASP A 115 10.87 18.30 7.24
C ASP A 115 10.08 17.44 8.24
N THR A 116 9.00 16.76 7.81
CA THR A 116 8.13 15.99 8.73
C THR A 116 7.33 14.91 7.98
N PRO A 117 7.99 13.90 7.40
CA PRO A 117 7.27 12.73 6.91
C PRO A 117 6.55 12.05 8.09
N PRO A 118 5.34 11.49 7.91
CA PRO A 118 4.64 10.84 9.00
C PRO A 118 5.37 9.57 9.39
N ASP A 119 5.72 9.45 10.66
CA ASP A 119 6.21 8.21 11.22
C ASP A 119 5.05 7.24 11.44
N PHE A 120 5.14 6.08 10.80
CA PHE A 120 4.17 5.01 10.90
C PHE A 120 4.63 3.86 11.80
N GLY A 121 5.87 3.87 12.29
CA GLY A 121 6.41 2.91 13.26
C GLY A 121 6.67 1.50 12.71
N TRP A 122 7.00 1.39 11.42
CA TRP A 122 7.44 0.13 10.79
C TRP A 122 8.91 0.13 10.40
N ASP A 123 9.60 1.25 10.59
CA ASP A 123 11.05 1.39 10.39
C ASP A 123 11.85 1.07 11.67
N ASP A 124 11.17 1.02 12.83
CA ASP A 124 11.79 0.74 14.15
C ASP A 124 12.19 -0.74 14.35
N ASP A 125 11.97 -1.62 13.37
CA ASP A 125 12.32 -3.05 13.46
C ASP A 125 13.69 -3.39 12.84
N ASP A 126 14.50 -2.41 12.39
CA ASP A 126 15.75 -2.66 11.62
C ASP A 126 17.03 -2.02 12.19
N PHE A 127 17.27 -2.11 13.52
CA PHE A 127 18.64 -2.06 14.06
C PHE A 127 18.78 -2.79 15.41
N ASP A 128 18.73 -4.13 15.39
CA ASP A 128 19.31 -4.97 16.45
C ASP A 128 20.05 -6.18 15.85
N ASP A 129 20.73 -5.96 14.72
CA ASP A 129 21.87 -6.78 14.29
C ASP A 129 23.14 -5.95 14.57
N GLU A 130 23.47 -5.77 15.86
CA GLU A 130 24.84 -5.47 16.25
C GLU A 130 25.50 -6.76 16.76
N ASP A 131 26.34 -7.29 15.85
CA ASP A 131 27.37 -8.31 15.99
C ASP A 131 27.87 -8.61 17.42
N ASP A 132 28.05 -9.90 17.74
CA ASP A 132 29.40 -10.36 18.11
C ASP A 132 29.56 -11.90 17.99
N ALA A 133 30.48 -12.26 17.08
CA ALA A 133 31.48 -13.34 17.11
C ALA A 133 31.11 -14.81 17.35
#